data_AF-A0A4Q5Z7W7-F1
#
_entry.id   AF-A0A4Q5Z7W7-F1
#
_cell.length_a   1.000
_cell.length_b   1.000
_cell.length_c   1.000
_cell.angle_alpha   90.00
_cell.angle_beta   90.00
_cell.angle_gamma   90.00
#
_symmetry.space_group_name_H-M   'P 1'
#
loop_
_entity.id
_entity.type
_entity.pdbx_description
1 polymer ?
#
loop_
_entity_poly.entity_id
_entity_poly.type
_entity_poly.pdbx_seq_one_letter_code
_entity_poly.pdbx_strand_id
1 'polypeptide(L)'
;MRRLLIVILSLLCVTAFKKPVEQASWVRVNLLGYLPEGGKVAVWCSKGNTILTEFSIVDVLSGQPVFKSTTIQNFGAYGPFARTARLDFSALKASGRYVIIAGGITSPEFTIANDVYKGAADFCLRYMRQQRSGFNPFLKDSCHTYDGYTLYGPMPDSTRIDAVGGWHDASDYLQYVTTSANATWHLLAAYRDFPAVFSDHHQGNGLLGKNGRADILDEAKWGMDWLLKMHPADDIMFNQLGDDRDHRGMRLPKLDSFYGRGYERPVYFLTGKPQQQGKKLNLTTGAASTAAKFTSAFALGHQLLRNTDTTYAELIRKKSLSAYAYGKSRPGYAQTASVLSPYVYAEQNWTDDMELAAASLFAQTKEKDYLKDAEAFAKQEKITPWLGKDTAAHYQWYPFINQGHYELAKLSSSKKQKQITGYYKQGINAVWNKAKQNAFFRGVPFIWCSN
;
A
#
# COMPACT_ATOMS: atom_id res chain seq x y z
N MET A 1 46.06 60.47 9.17
CA MET A 1 45.58 59.46 8.20
C MET A 1 45.28 58.07 8.80
N ARG A 2 46.03 57.57 9.80
CA ARG A 2 45.75 56.24 10.41
C ARG A 2 44.46 56.12 11.23
N ARG A 3 43.92 57.21 11.78
CA ARG A 3 42.66 57.19 12.57
C ARG A 3 41.39 57.23 11.72
N LEU A 4 41.47 57.70 10.47
CA LEU A 4 40.31 57.76 9.56
C LEU A 4 40.05 56.41 8.87
N LEU A 5 41.08 55.57 8.69
CA LEU A 5 40.95 54.24 8.09
C LEU A 5 40.24 53.23 9.00
N ILE A 6 40.40 53.35 10.32
CA ILE A 6 39.81 52.42 11.31
C ILE A 6 38.30 52.66 11.48
N VAL A 7 37.84 53.91 11.30
CA VAL A 7 36.40 54.24 11.35
C VAL A 7 35.68 53.78 10.07
N ILE A 8 36.34 53.83 8.91
CA ILE A 8 35.77 53.32 7.65
C ILE A 8 35.73 51.79 7.64
N LEU A 9 36.72 51.09 8.22
CA LEU A 9 36.70 49.62 8.33
C LEU A 9 35.66 49.10 9.34
N SER A 10 35.28 49.89 10.34
CA SER A 10 34.23 49.53 11.32
C SER A 10 32.81 49.87 10.84
N LEU A 11 32.65 50.82 9.90
CA LEU A 11 31.36 51.02 9.20
C LEU A 11 31.08 49.97 8.10
N LEU A 12 32.10 49.30 7.57
CA LEU A 12 31.95 48.26 6.54
C LEU A 12 31.62 46.86 7.09
N CYS A 13 31.75 46.63 8.40
CA CYS A 13 31.36 45.36 9.04
C CYS A 13 29.92 45.36 9.61
N VAL A 14 29.16 46.46 9.44
CA VAL A 14 27.70 46.48 9.68
C VAL A 14 26.96 46.18 8.36
N THR A 15 27.51 45.31 7.51
CA THR A 15 26.71 44.59 6.52
C THR A 15 25.90 43.54 7.26
N ALA A 16 24.77 44.00 7.80
CA ALA A 16 23.56 43.24 8.07
C ALA A 16 23.72 41.72 8.07
N PHE A 17 24.02 41.14 9.25
CA PHE A 17 23.49 39.82 9.58
C PHE A 17 21.97 39.96 9.68
N LYS A 18 21.28 40.11 8.54
CA LYS A 18 19.86 39.80 8.47
C LYS A 18 19.79 38.34 8.91
N LYS A 19 19.22 38.09 10.09
CA LYS A 19 18.75 36.74 10.43
C LYS A 19 18.05 36.23 9.18
N PRO A 20 18.38 35.03 8.66
CA PRO A 20 17.66 34.51 7.52
C PRO A 20 16.18 34.60 7.85
N VAL A 21 15.43 35.33 7.04
CA VAL A 21 13.98 35.41 7.22
C VAL A 21 13.51 33.98 7.13
N GLU A 22 13.04 33.42 8.25
CA GLU A 22 12.53 32.05 8.26
C GLU A 22 11.44 31.99 7.20
N GLN A 23 11.60 31.08 6.23
CA GLN A 23 10.60 30.89 5.20
C GLN A 23 9.26 30.57 5.88
N ALA A 24 8.30 31.48 5.75
CA ALA A 24 7.01 31.37 6.41
C ALA A 24 5.92 30.76 5.52
N SER A 25 6.20 30.57 4.22
CA SER A 25 5.24 30.09 3.23
C SER A 25 5.87 29.08 2.26
N TRP A 26 5.06 28.17 1.71
CA TRP A 26 5.47 27.15 0.73
C TRP A 26 4.40 26.95 -0.35
N VAL A 27 4.83 26.57 -1.56
CA VAL A 27 3.96 26.00 -2.60
C VAL A 27 4.32 24.52 -2.76
N ARG A 28 3.34 23.65 -2.55
CA ARG A 28 3.45 22.20 -2.70
C ARG A 28 2.89 21.79 -4.06
N VAL A 29 3.72 21.13 -4.86
CA VAL A 29 3.39 20.63 -6.20
C VAL A 29 3.57 19.11 -6.25
N ASN A 30 3.01 18.46 -7.26
CA ASN A 30 3.40 17.09 -7.60
C ASN A 30 4.80 17.10 -8.22
N LEU A 31 5.77 16.47 -7.53
CA LEU A 31 7.16 16.44 -7.97
C LEU A 31 7.40 15.50 -9.18
N LEU A 32 6.49 14.57 -9.48
CA LEU A 32 6.53 13.84 -10.74
C LEU A 32 6.07 14.71 -11.91
N GLY A 33 5.08 15.56 -11.67
CA GLY A 33 4.49 16.46 -12.65
C GLY A 33 3.00 16.22 -12.88
N TYR A 34 2.52 16.70 -14.02
CA TYR A 34 1.10 16.66 -14.39
C TYR A 34 0.93 16.27 -15.86
N LEU A 35 -0.16 15.57 -16.19
CA LEU A 35 -0.55 15.31 -17.57
C LEU A 35 -1.16 16.57 -18.20
N PRO A 36 -0.95 16.86 -19.50
CA PRO A 36 -1.52 18.00 -20.21
C PRO A 36 -3.03 18.16 -20.04
N GLU A 37 -3.79 17.05 -20.10
CA GLU A 37 -5.25 17.05 -19.94
C GLU A 37 -5.71 16.71 -18.51
N GLY A 38 -4.79 16.43 -17.60
CA GLY A 38 -5.10 16.10 -16.21
C GLY A 38 -5.44 17.33 -15.36
N GLY A 39 -6.10 17.10 -14.22
CA GLY A 39 -6.27 18.13 -13.19
C GLY A 39 -4.92 18.52 -12.58
N LYS A 40 -4.69 19.82 -12.42
CA LYS A 40 -3.40 20.37 -11.95
C LYS A 40 -3.67 21.36 -10.84
N VAL A 41 -3.27 20.98 -9.63
CA VAL A 41 -3.45 21.79 -8.44
C VAL A 41 -2.17 21.80 -7.63
N ALA A 42 -1.79 22.98 -7.16
CA ALA A 42 -0.78 23.17 -6.13
C ALA A 42 -1.45 23.63 -4.84
N VAL A 43 -0.80 23.38 -3.71
CA VAL A 43 -1.24 23.86 -2.40
C VAL A 43 -0.26 24.91 -1.90
N TRP A 44 -0.72 26.16 -1.79
CA TRP A 44 0.00 27.19 -1.07
C TRP A 44 -0.33 27.08 0.42
N CYS A 45 0.68 27.19 1.28
CA CYS A 45 0.51 27.18 2.72
C CYS A 45 1.44 28.17 3.42
N SER A 46 0.98 28.79 4.51
CA SER A 46 1.74 29.77 5.28
C SER A 46 1.51 29.61 6.78
N LYS A 47 2.60 29.75 7.55
CA LYS A 47 2.55 29.96 9.01
C LYS A 47 2.06 31.37 9.36
N GLY A 48 2.15 32.32 8.43
CA GLY A 48 1.64 33.68 8.58
C GLY A 48 0.15 33.82 8.24
N ASN A 49 -0.39 35.01 8.47
CA ASN A 49 -1.81 35.31 8.24
C ASN A 49 -2.12 35.88 6.84
N THR A 50 -1.13 35.95 5.96
CA THR A 50 -1.28 36.45 4.58
C THR A 50 -2.35 35.67 3.84
N ILE A 51 -3.26 36.39 3.18
CA ILE A 51 -4.24 35.81 2.27
C ILE A 51 -3.70 35.96 0.85
N LEU A 52 -3.59 34.84 0.14
CA LEU A 52 -3.10 34.84 -1.23
C LEU A 52 -4.22 35.29 -2.18
N THR A 53 -3.93 36.27 -3.05
CA THR A 53 -4.89 36.87 -3.99
C THR A 53 -4.61 36.53 -5.44
N GLU A 54 -3.38 36.14 -5.77
CA GLU A 54 -2.97 35.75 -7.11
C GLU A 54 -1.80 34.76 -7.08
N PHE A 55 -1.62 34.07 -8.20
CA PHE A 55 -0.40 33.33 -8.51
C PHE A 55 -0.10 33.37 -10.00
N SER A 56 1.16 33.09 -10.33
CA SER A 56 1.61 32.97 -11.72
C SER A 56 2.43 31.70 -11.91
N ILE A 57 2.52 31.23 -13.15
CA ILE A 57 3.40 30.15 -13.56
C ILE A 57 4.39 30.71 -14.56
N VAL A 58 5.66 30.42 -14.32
CA VAL A 58 6.78 30.84 -15.16
C VAL A 58 7.35 29.61 -15.83
N ASP A 59 7.54 29.69 -17.14
CA ASP A 59 8.29 28.70 -17.90
C ASP A 59 9.78 28.81 -17.57
N VAL A 60 10.39 27.70 -17.18
CA VAL A 60 11.78 27.67 -16.69
C VAL A 60 12.78 28.03 -17.78
N LEU A 61 12.49 27.69 -19.04
CA LEU A 61 13.43 27.93 -20.15
C LEU A 61 13.44 29.40 -20.59
N SER A 62 12.27 29.99 -20.80
CA SER A 62 12.12 31.38 -21.24
C SER A 62 12.20 32.40 -20.10
N GLY A 63 11.98 31.95 -18.86
CA GLY A 63 11.84 32.83 -17.70
C GLY A 63 10.58 33.71 -17.74
N GLN A 64 9.66 33.45 -18.67
CA GLN A 64 8.47 34.27 -18.89
C GLN A 64 7.23 33.70 -18.17
N PRO A 65 6.33 34.57 -17.67
CA PRO A 65 5.05 34.12 -17.15
C PRO A 65 4.17 33.59 -18.28
N VAL A 66 3.78 32.32 -18.19
CA VAL A 66 2.92 31.63 -19.17
C VAL A 66 1.49 31.42 -18.68
N PHE A 67 1.25 31.62 -17.39
CA PHE A 67 -0.07 31.55 -16.78
C PHE A 67 -0.16 32.52 -15.62
N LYS A 68 -1.32 33.16 -15.44
CA LYS A 68 -1.65 33.98 -14.27
C LYS A 68 -3.11 33.71 -13.89
N SER A 69 -3.39 33.68 -12.60
CA SER A 69 -4.75 33.48 -12.10
C SER A 69 -4.96 34.14 -10.75
N THR A 70 -6.16 34.70 -10.58
CA THR A 70 -6.71 35.18 -9.31
C THR A 70 -7.73 34.20 -8.74
N THR A 71 -8.05 33.12 -9.44
CA THR A 71 -8.95 32.07 -8.97
C THR A 71 -8.22 31.19 -7.95
N ILE A 72 -8.44 31.49 -6.68
CA ILE A 72 -7.80 30.82 -5.54
C ILE A 72 -8.88 30.30 -4.61
N GLN A 73 -8.81 29.02 -4.27
CA GLN A 73 -9.71 28.44 -3.28
C GLN A 73 -9.02 28.44 -1.91
N ASN A 74 -9.48 29.32 -1.01
CA ASN A 74 -8.94 29.45 0.34
C ASN A 74 -9.57 28.43 1.30
N PHE A 75 -8.74 27.82 2.16
CA PHE A 75 -9.15 26.80 3.14
C PHE A 75 -8.80 27.14 4.59
N GLY A 76 -8.17 28.28 4.85
CA GLY A 76 -7.80 28.66 6.22
C GLY A 76 -6.71 27.77 6.81
N ALA A 77 -6.77 27.52 8.12
CA ALA A 77 -5.72 26.81 8.84
C ALA A 77 -5.78 25.30 8.62
N TYR A 78 -4.60 24.66 8.53
CA TYR A 78 -4.49 23.20 8.48
C TYR A 78 -3.10 22.75 8.95
N GLY A 79 -3.04 21.78 9.86
CA GLY A 79 -1.79 21.31 10.45
C GLY A 79 -1.01 22.47 11.08
N PRO A 80 0.28 22.68 10.75
CA PRO A 80 1.08 23.78 11.29
C PRO A 80 0.84 25.13 10.58
N PHE A 81 -0.03 25.20 9.58
CA PHE A 81 -0.24 26.39 8.76
C PHE A 81 -1.47 27.17 9.21
N ALA A 82 -1.32 28.49 9.36
CA ALA A 82 -2.41 29.41 9.67
C ALA A 82 -3.29 29.71 8.44
N ARG A 83 -2.71 29.63 7.24
CA ARG A 83 -3.41 29.84 5.97
C ARG A 83 -3.00 28.80 4.94
N THR A 84 -3.98 28.27 4.22
CA THR A 84 -3.78 27.34 3.10
C THR A 84 -4.74 27.67 1.97
N ALA A 85 -4.31 27.43 0.73
CA ALA A 85 -5.08 27.69 -0.46
C ALA A 85 -4.72 26.69 -1.58
N ARG A 86 -5.70 26.36 -2.42
CA ARG A 86 -5.51 25.54 -3.62
C ARG A 86 -5.43 26.44 -4.85
N LEU A 87 -4.42 26.18 -5.67
CA LEU A 87 -4.11 26.92 -6.89
C LEU A 87 -4.37 26.00 -8.09
N ASP A 88 -5.50 26.19 -8.76
CA ASP A 88 -5.87 25.38 -9.94
C ASP A 88 -5.30 26.03 -11.20
N PHE A 89 -4.48 25.27 -11.92
CA PHE A 89 -3.88 25.68 -13.19
C PHE A 89 -4.11 24.61 -14.27
N SER A 90 -5.22 23.88 -14.17
CA SER A 90 -5.57 22.81 -15.10
C SER A 90 -5.68 23.29 -16.55
N ALA A 91 -6.01 24.58 -16.74
CA ALA A 91 -6.06 25.23 -18.05
C ALA A 91 -4.69 25.36 -18.74
N LEU A 92 -3.57 25.31 -18.01
CA LEU A 92 -2.23 25.23 -18.61
C LEU A 92 -2.00 23.81 -19.12
N LYS A 93 -2.03 23.64 -20.45
CA LYS A 93 -1.87 22.34 -21.12
C LYS A 93 -0.51 22.16 -21.82
N ALA A 94 0.17 23.27 -22.11
CA ALA A 94 1.46 23.23 -22.79
C ALA A 94 2.43 22.35 -22.00
N SER A 95 3.12 21.47 -22.72
CA SER A 95 4.17 20.67 -22.11
C SER A 95 5.42 21.52 -21.88
N GLY A 96 6.09 21.31 -20.76
CA GLY A 96 7.23 22.13 -20.36
C GLY A 96 7.60 21.94 -18.89
N ARG A 97 8.58 22.73 -18.45
CA ARG A 97 9.07 22.77 -17.07
C ARG A 97 8.75 24.13 -16.47
N TYR A 98 8.15 24.11 -15.29
CA TYR A 98 7.49 25.28 -14.73
C TYR A 98 7.79 25.46 -13.25
N VAL A 99 7.67 26.70 -12.80
CA VAL A 99 7.59 27.04 -11.37
C VAL A 99 6.34 27.90 -11.11
N ILE A 100 5.75 27.76 -9.93
CA ILE A 100 4.66 28.63 -9.47
C ILE A 100 5.25 29.73 -8.58
N ILE A 101 4.89 30.97 -8.85
CA ILE A 101 5.17 32.12 -8.00
C ILE A 101 3.87 32.56 -7.32
N ALA A 102 3.83 32.51 -5.99
CA ALA A 102 2.66 32.85 -5.19
C ALA A 102 3.06 33.43 -3.84
N GLY A 103 2.58 34.62 -3.46
CA GLY A 103 2.84 35.17 -2.12
C GLY A 103 4.32 35.40 -1.82
N GLY A 104 5.10 35.84 -2.81
CA GLY A 104 6.53 36.13 -2.68
C GLY A 104 7.45 34.90 -2.62
N ILE A 105 6.91 33.70 -2.84
CA ILE A 105 7.69 32.46 -2.87
C ILE A 105 7.59 31.77 -4.23
N THR A 106 8.58 30.95 -4.53
CA THR A 106 8.64 30.12 -5.74
C THR A 106 8.55 28.64 -5.35
N SER A 107 7.77 27.85 -6.09
CA SER A 107 7.70 26.39 -5.90
C SER A 107 8.99 25.69 -6.36
N PRO A 108 9.19 24.42 -5.97
CA PRO A 108 10.05 23.54 -6.76
C PRO A 108 9.61 23.50 -8.23
N GLU A 109 10.54 23.21 -9.13
CA GLU A 109 10.26 22.93 -10.53
C GLU A 109 9.34 21.71 -10.66
N PHE A 110 8.38 21.75 -11.59
CA PHE A 110 7.54 20.62 -11.97
C PHE A 110 7.37 20.54 -13.49
N THR A 111 7.03 19.36 -13.98
CA THR A 111 6.85 19.09 -15.41
C THR A 111 5.38 18.96 -15.76
N ILE A 112 4.98 19.46 -16.92
CA ILE A 112 3.76 19.05 -17.61
C ILE A 112 4.19 18.28 -18.85
N ALA A 113 3.85 16.99 -18.93
CA ALA A 113 4.16 16.14 -20.09
C ALA A 113 3.27 14.89 -20.11
N ASN A 114 3.12 14.26 -21.27
CA ASN A 114 2.29 13.05 -21.42
C ASN A 114 2.86 11.81 -20.72
N ASP A 115 4.15 11.83 -20.38
CA ASP A 115 4.90 10.69 -19.86
C ASP A 115 5.45 10.90 -18.44
N VAL A 116 4.96 11.90 -17.70
CA VAL A 116 5.41 12.21 -16.31
C VAL A 116 5.30 11.04 -15.33
N TYR A 117 4.44 10.05 -15.61
CA TYR A 117 4.26 8.85 -14.79
C TYR A 117 4.88 7.59 -15.40
N LYS A 118 5.54 7.69 -16.57
CA LYS A 118 6.15 6.54 -17.25
C LYS A 118 7.22 5.92 -16.36
N GLY A 119 7.11 4.62 -16.12
CA GLY A 119 8.03 3.87 -15.26
C GLY A 119 7.78 3.98 -13.75
N ALA A 120 6.82 4.81 -13.29
CA ALA A 120 6.52 4.93 -11.87
C ALA A 120 5.97 3.62 -11.28
N ALA A 121 5.18 2.88 -12.06
CA ALA A 121 4.65 1.59 -11.63
C ALA A 121 5.75 0.52 -11.49
N ASP A 122 6.68 0.42 -12.47
CA ASP A 122 7.82 -0.48 -12.39
C ASP A 122 8.78 -0.10 -11.25
N PHE A 123 8.93 1.20 -10.96
CA PHE A 123 9.75 1.67 -9.84
C PHE A 123 9.27 1.10 -8.50
N CYS A 124 7.95 0.96 -8.28
CA CYS A 124 7.41 0.35 -7.07
C CYS A 124 7.85 -1.12 -6.90
N LEU A 125 8.06 -1.86 -8.00
CA LEU A 125 8.53 -3.25 -7.94
C LEU A 125 9.97 -3.36 -7.43
N ARG A 126 10.76 -2.28 -7.50
CA ARG A 126 12.11 -2.24 -6.91
C ARG A 126 12.06 -2.52 -5.41
N TYR A 127 11.12 -1.92 -4.70
CA TYR A 127 10.95 -2.15 -3.26
C TYR A 127 10.57 -3.61 -3.00
N MET A 128 9.59 -4.15 -3.72
CA MET A 128 9.17 -5.56 -3.57
C MET A 128 10.35 -6.53 -3.76
N ARG A 129 11.19 -6.31 -4.77
CA ARG A 129 12.40 -7.13 -5.01
C ARG A 129 13.43 -7.03 -3.89
N GLN A 130 13.59 -5.84 -3.29
CA GLN A 130 14.47 -5.65 -2.14
C GLN A 130 14.00 -6.40 -0.90
N GLN A 131 12.68 -6.56 -0.77
CA GLN A 131 12.06 -7.26 0.35
C GLN A 131 12.03 -8.79 0.18
N ARG A 132 12.47 -9.36 -0.95
CA ARG A 132 12.45 -10.82 -1.15
C ARG A 132 13.28 -11.55 -0.08
N SER A 133 12.65 -12.55 0.56
CA SER A 133 13.28 -13.53 1.45
C SER A 133 13.52 -14.85 0.72
N GLY A 134 14.54 -15.64 1.06
CA GLY A 134 15.12 -16.61 0.13
C GLY A 134 16.11 -15.90 -0.79
N PHE A 135 16.08 -16.12 -2.11
CA PHE A 135 16.96 -15.39 -3.03
C PHE A 135 16.57 -13.91 -3.12
N ASN A 136 17.49 -13.02 -2.75
CA ASN A 136 17.31 -11.57 -2.80
C ASN A 136 18.14 -10.98 -3.96
N PRO A 137 17.50 -10.49 -5.03
CA PRO A 137 18.22 -9.98 -6.21
C PRO A 137 18.98 -8.67 -5.95
N PHE A 138 18.60 -7.90 -4.93
CA PHE A 138 19.30 -6.67 -4.56
C PHE A 138 20.63 -6.97 -3.87
N LEU A 139 20.62 -7.91 -2.92
CA LEU A 139 21.84 -8.37 -2.24
C LEU A 139 22.65 -9.37 -3.08
N LYS A 140 22.04 -9.98 -4.11
CA LYS A 140 22.57 -11.12 -4.88
C LYS A 140 23.02 -12.27 -3.96
N ASP A 141 22.25 -12.50 -2.91
CA ASP A 141 22.51 -13.48 -1.87
C ASP A 141 21.17 -14.04 -1.37
N SER A 142 21.21 -15.10 -0.57
CA SER A 142 20.02 -15.68 0.03
C SER A 142 19.93 -15.44 1.53
N CYS A 143 18.72 -15.29 2.06
CA CYS A 143 18.44 -15.17 3.48
C CYS A 143 17.29 -16.08 3.92
N HIS A 144 17.23 -16.36 5.22
CA HIS A 144 16.22 -17.21 5.85
C HIS A 144 15.98 -18.55 5.13
N THR A 145 17.05 -19.17 4.63
CA THR A 145 16.98 -20.47 3.93
C THR A 145 16.60 -21.65 4.83
N TYR A 146 16.42 -21.39 6.13
CA TYR A 146 16.03 -22.35 7.16
C TYR A 146 14.61 -22.14 7.69
N ASP A 147 13.80 -21.33 7.03
CA ASP A 147 12.38 -21.16 7.37
C ASP A 147 11.58 -22.44 7.12
N GLY A 148 10.72 -22.89 8.04
CA GLY A 148 10.65 -22.57 9.46
C GLY A 148 10.23 -23.80 10.29
N TYR A 149 9.75 -23.55 11.52
CA TYR A 149 9.19 -24.58 12.40
C TYR A 149 7.80 -24.20 12.90
N THR A 150 6.87 -25.14 12.98
CA THR A 150 5.46 -24.85 13.26
C THR A 150 5.20 -24.49 14.72
N LEU A 151 4.19 -23.65 14.94
CA LEU A 151 3.56 -23.41 16.24
C LEU A 151 2.03 -23.43 16.10
N TYR A 152 1.35 -23.96 17.11
CA TYR A 152 -0.12 -24.00 17.23
C TYR A 152 -0.86 -24.82 16.16
N GLY A 153 -0.15 -25.67 15.43
CA GLY A 153 -0.75 -26.47 14.37
C GLY A 153 -1.34 -27.80 14.83
N PRO A 154 -1.98 -28.56 13.93
CA PRO A 154 -2.42 -29.93 14.22
C PRO A 154 -1.25 -30.93 14.32
N MET A 155 -0.06 -30.54 13.87
CA MET A 155 1.21 -31.24 14.08
C MET A 155 1.87 -30.77 15.39
N PRO A 156 2.80 -31.57 15.97
CA PRO A 156 3.58 -31.12 17.11
C PRO A 156 4.25 -29.78 16.85
N ASP A 157 4.24 -28.90 17.85
CA ASP A 157 5.05 -27.69 17.81
C ASP A 157 6.50 -28.06 17.53
N SER A 158 7.22 -27.16 16.85
CA SER A 158 8.59 -27.38 16.39
C SER A 158 8.76 -28.34 15.20
N THR A 159 7.69 -28.79 14.57
CA THR A 159 7.79 -29.56 13.30
C THR A 159 8.42 -28.69 12.21
N ARG A 160 9.48 -29.20 11.56
CA ARG A 160 10.15 -28.49 10.45
C ARG A 160 9.25 -28.48 9.21
N ILE A 161 9.14 -27.32 8.56
CA ILE A 161 8.43 -27.14 7.28
C ILE A 161 9.21 -26.20 6.35
N ASP A 162 9.12 -26.35 5.03
CA ASP A 162 9.68 -25.35 4.11
C ASP A 162 8.73 -24.14 4.01
N ALA A 163 9.16 -23.01 4.54
CA ALA A 163 8.48 -21.72 4.45
C ALA A 163 9.38 -20.62 3.83
N VAL A 164 10.46 -21.01 3.15
CA VAL A 164 11.41 -20.07 2.51
C VAL A 164 10.75 -19.36 1.33
N GLY A 165 10.95 -18.05 1.19
CA GLY A 165 10.42 -17.26 0.08
C GLY A 165 9.64 -16.03 0.56
N GLY A 166 8.86 -15.43 -0.33
CA GLY A 166 7.97 -14.32 0.03
C GLY A 166 8.72 -13.00 0.28
N TRP A 167 8.07 -12.07 0.97
CA TRP A 167 8.64 -10.77 1.27
C TRP A 167 8.73 -10.54 2.77
N HIS A 168 9.84 -9.96 3.21
CA HIS A 168 9.92 -9.22 4.47
C HIS A 168 8.84 -8.13 4.44
N ASP A 169 8.00 -8.12 5.47
CA ASP A 169 6.77 -7.35 5.48
C ASP A 169 7.02 -5.85 5.61
N ALA A 170 8.07 -5.50 6.35
CA ALA A 170 8.54 -4.13 6.52
C ALA A 170 10.07 -4.10 6.62
N SER A 171 10.61 -3.18 7.43
CA SER A 171 12.05 -3.14 7.72
C SER A 171 12.52 -4.26 8.67
N ASP A 172 11.59 -4.97 9.31
CA ASP A 172 11.85 -6.23 9.98
C ASP A 172 11.81 -7.40 8.98
N TYR A 173 12.17 -8.61 9.42
CA TYR A 173 12.12 -9.79 8.55
C TYR A 173 10.86 -10.62 8.70
N LEU A 174 9.86 -10.11 9.41
CA LEU A 174 8.59 -10.81 9.62
C LEU A 174 7.85 -10.95 8.30
N GLN A 175 7.03 -11.99 8.16
CA GLN A 175 6.23 -12.19 6.95
C GLN A 175 4.83 -12.62 7.36
N TYR A 176 3.82 -11.91 6.88
CA TYR A 176 2.42 -12.19 7.19
C TYR A 176 1.66 -12.55 5.94
N VAL A 177 0.77 -13.54 6.06
CA VAL A 177 -0.11 -13.91 4.95
C VAL A 177 -1.07 -12.78 4.64
N THR A 178 -1.61 -12.11 5.66
CA THR A 178 -2.57 -11.00 5.51
C THR A 178 -2.07 -9.93 4.53
N THR A 179 -0.83 -9.47 4.67
CA THR A 179 -0.23 -8.45 3.81
C THR A 179 0.30 -9.03 2.50
N SER A 180 0.97 -10.18 2.55
CA SER A 180 1.57 -10.80 1.35
C SER A 180 0.51 -11.26 0.34
N ALA A 181 -0.60 -11.81 0.80
CA ALA A 181 -1.72 -12.21 -0.05
C ALA A 181 -2.43 -10.99 -0.65
N ASN A 182 -2.62 -9.92 0.14
CA ASN A 182 -3.19 -8.67 -0.37
C ASN A 182 -2.26 -8.00 -1.40
N ALA A 183 -0.96 -7.93 -1.14
CA ALA A 183 0.04 -7.41 -2.08
C ALA A 183 0.05 -8.24 -3.38
N THR A 184 0.02 -9.57 -3.26
CA THR A 184 -0.07 -10.49 -4.41
C THR A 184 -1.32 -10.22 -5.24
N TRP A 185 -2.49 -10.10 -4.60
CA TRP A 185 -3.73 -9.78 -5.30
C TRP A 185 -3.66 -8.42 -6.01
N HIS A 186 -3.11 -7.40 -5.36
CA HIS A 186 -2.96 -6.07 -5.97
C HIS A 186 -1.99 -6.05 -7.15
N LEU A 187 -0.89 -6.81 -7.10
CA LEU A 187 0.03 -6.95 -8.23
C LEU A 187 -0.69 -7.59 -9.44
N LEU A 188 -1.44 -8.66 -9.19
CA LEU A 188 -2.22 -9.35 -10.23
C LEU A 188 -3.34 -8.45 -10.78
N ALA A 189 -4.07 -7.74 -9.92
CA ALA A 189 -5.16 -6.87 -10.32
C ALA A 189 -4.66 -5.67 -11.14
N ALA A 190 -3.54 -5.07 -10.72
CA ALA A 190 -2.91 -3.98 -11.47
C ALA A 190 -2.49 -4.44 -12.88
N TYR A 191 -1.91 -5.63 -13.02
CA TYR A 191 -1.60 -6.17 -14.34
C TYR A 191 -2.85 -6.49 -15.16
N ARG A 192 -3.88 -7.11 -14.56
CA ARG A 192 -5.15 -7.41 -15.24
C ARG A 192 -5.78 -6.16 -15.83
N ASP A 193 -5.81 -5.08 -15.05
CA ASP A 193 -6.54 -3.86 -15.41
C ASP A 193 -5.70 -2.89 -16.25
N PHE A 194 -4.37 -2.92 -16.11
CA PHE A 194 -3.43 -2.01 -16.79
C PHE A 194 -2.17 -2.71 -17.32
N PRO A 195 -2.30 -3.74 -18.19
CA PRO A 195 -1.17 -4.57 -18.59
C PRO A 195 -0.08 -3.81 -19.35
N ALA A 196 -0.46 -2.77 -20.10
CA ALA A 196 0.46 -1.97 -20.92
C ALA A 196 1.41 -1.05 -20.12
N VAL A 197 1.19 -0.92 -18.80
CA VAL A 197 1.99 -0.04 -17.93
C VAL A 197 3.28 -0.70 -17.46
N PHE A 198 3.32 -2.04 -17.43
CA PHE A 198 4.41 -2.81 -16.86
C PHE A 198 5.36 -3.33 -17.94
N SER A 199 6.65 -3.24 -17.67
CA SER A 199 7.69 -3.66 -18.60
C SER A 199 8.22 -5.07 -18.29
N ASP A 200 9.05 -5.62 -19.19
CA ASP A 200 9.81 -6.87 -19.01
C ASP A 200 11.30 -6.52 -19.07
N HIS A 201 11.86 -6.23 -17.89
CA HIS A 201 13.23 -5.77 -17.67
C HIS A 201 13.98 -6.66 -16.66
N HIS A 202 13.27 -7.52 -15.93
CA HIS A 202 13.85 -8.44 -14.94
C HIS A 202 13.38 -9.88 -15.18
N GLN A 203 14.27 -10.83 -14.90
CA GLN A 203 13.96 -12.25 -14.89
C GLN A 203 13.11 -12.60 -13.66
N GLY A 204 12.58 -13.83 -13.60
CA GLY A 204 11.73 -14.27 -12.49
C GLY A 204 12.41 -14.29 -11.11
N ASN A 205 13.74 -14.43 -11.08
CA ASN A 205 14.54 -14.29 -9.86
C ASN A 205 14.74 -12.81 -9.43
N GLY A 206 14.28 -11.85 -10.24
CA GLY A 206 14.40 -10.42 -10.01
C GLY A 206 15.73 -9.79 -10.42
N LEU A 207 16.65 -10.54 -11.05
CA LEU A 207 17.85 -9.99 -11.67
C LEU A 207 17.52 -9.30 -13.01
N LEU A 208 18.37 -8.37 -13.44
CA LEU A 208 18.24 -7.71 -14.74
C LEU A 208 18.26 -8.72 -15.88
N GLY A 209 17.39 -8.51 -16.87
CA GLY A 209 17.26 -9.35 -18.06
C GLY A 209 15.80 -9.62 -18.38
N LYS A 210 15.49 -9.99 -19.62
CA LYS A 210 14.10 -10.26 -20.03
C LYS A 210 13.77 -11.73 -19.93
N ASN A 211 12.51 -12.07 -19.69
CA ASN A 211 12.03 -13.46 -19.73
C ASN A 211 10.72 -13.66 -20.52
N GLY A 212 10.23 -12.62 -21.20
CA GLY A 212 8.99 -12.67 -21.96
C GLY A 212 7.72 -12.50 -21.11
N ARG A 213 7.86 -12.14 -19.83
CA ARG A 213 6.75 -11.89 -18.90
C ARG A 213 6.91 -10.49 -18.31
N ALA A 214 5.79 -9.80 -18.12
CA ALA A 214 5.82 -8.51 -17.43
C ALA A 214 6.34 -8.70 -16.00
N ASP A 215 7.28 -7.85 -15.60
CA ASP A 215 7.96 -7.84 -14.32
C ASP A 215 7.02 -7.96 -13.11
N ILE A 216 5.83 -7.37 -13.19
CA ILE A 216 4.81 -7.43 -12.15
C ILE A 216 4.23 -8.84 -11.97
N LEU A 217 4.12 -9.63 -13.04
CA LEU A 217 3.66 -11.02 -12.96
C LEU A 217 4.74 -11.93 -12.38
N ASP A 218 6.02 -11.65 -12.65
CA ASP A 218 7.13 -12.32 -11.97
C ASP A 218 7.08 -12.08 -10.46
N GLU A 219 6.87 -10.82 -10.05
CA GLU A 219 6.74 -10.48 -8.64
C GLU A 219 5.47 -11.08 -8.02
N ALA A 220 4.33 -11.04 -8.71
CA ALA A 220 3.11 -11.69 -8.23
C ALA A 220 3.28 -13.21 -8.07
N LYS A 221 3.97 -13.87 -9.00
CA LYS A 221 4.27 -15.30 -8.88
C LYS A 221 5.15 -15.59 -7.67
N TRP A 222 6.13 -14.74 -7.36
CA TRP A 222 6.94 -14.87 -6.15
C TRP A 222 6.07 -14.89 -4.88
N GLY A 223 5.08 -14.00 -4.80
CA GLY A 223 4.09 -14.00 -3.73
C GLY A 223 3.25 -15.27 -3.68
N MET A 224 2.68 -15.69 -4.81
CA MET A 224 1.88 -16.93 -4.89
C MET A 224 2.69 -18.18 -4.54
N ASP A 225 3.96 -18.26 -4.94
CA ASP A 225 4.86 -19.37 -4.61
C ASP A 225 5.07 -19.50 -3.10
N TRP A 226 5.21 -18.37 -2.40
CA TRP A 226 5.27 -18.38 -0.94
C TRP A 226 3.93 -18.70 -0.28
N LEU A 227 2.82 -18.17 -0.81
CA LEU A 227 1.48 -18.52 -0.32
C LEU A 227 1.19 -20.02 -0.46
N LEU A 228 1.68 -20.69 -1.50
CA LEU A 228 1.55 -22.15 -1.64
C LEU A 228 2.25 -22.90 -0.51
N LYS A 229 3.41 -22.41 -0.03
CA LYS A 229 4.10 -22.96 1.14
C LYS A 229 3.36 -22.69 2.45
N MET A 230 2.65 -21.55 2.51
CA MET A 230 1.80 -21.19 3.66
C MET A 230 0.42 -21.88 3.63
N HIS A 231 0.09 -22.59 2.55
CA HIS A 231 -1.10 -23.44 2.42
C HIS A 231 -0.76 -24.82 1.80
N PRO A 232 0.07 -25.65 2.46
CA PRO A 232 0.66 -26.84 1.85
C PRO A 232 -0.37 -27.97 1.62
N ALA A 233 -1.40 -28.08 2.46
CA ALA A 233 -2.50 -29.05 2.32
C ALA A 233 -3.86 -28.36 2.48
N ASP A 234 -4.93 -29.00 2.02
CA ASP A 234 -6.27 -28.38 1.91
C ASP A 234 -6.82 -27.87 3.27
N ASP A 235 -6.37 -28.44 4.38
CA ASP A 235 -6.72 -28.08 5.76
C ASP A 235 -5.55 -27.52 6.59
N ILE A 236 -4.38 -27.31 5.97
CA ILE A 236 -3.19 -26.75 6.63
C ILE A 236 -2.93 -25.35 6.07
N MET A 237 -3.03 -24.34 6.94
CA MET A 237 -2.74 -22.95 6.62
C MET A 237 -1.95 -22.28 7.74
N PHE A 238 -1.06 -21.38 7.37
CA PHE A 238 -0.29 -20.55 8.30
C PHE A 238 -0.68 -19.08 8.13
N ASN A 239 -0.59 -18.32 9.22
CA ASN A 239 -0.94 -16.89 9.25
C ASN A 239 0.31 -15.99 9.18
N GLN A 240 1.44 -16.48 9.70
CA GLN A 240 2.63 -15.67 9.96
C GLN A 240 3.90 -16.53 10.02
N LEU A 241 5.01 -15.94 9.62
CA LEU A 241 6.38 -16.45 9.74
C LEU A 241 7.24 -15.41 10.48
N GLY A 242 7.95 -15.85 11.52
CA GLY A 242 8.65 -14.98 12.46
C GLY A 242 7.71 -14.33 13.48
N ASP A 243 8.28 -13.67 14.48
CA ASP A 243 7.61 -12.79 15.43
C ASP A 243 8.56 -11.69 15.91
N ASP A 244 8.06 -10.75 16.71
CA ASP A 244 8.74 -9.55 17.20
C ASP A 244 10.03 -9.77 18.00
N ARG A 245 10.44 -11.03 18.25
CA ARG A 245 11.84 -11.33 18.58
C ARG A 245 12.82 -10.82 17.52
N ASP A 246 12.38 -10.62 16.28
CA ASP A 246 13.12 -9.93 15.22
C ASP A 246 13.63 -8.54 15.66
N HIS A 247 12.88 -7.83 16.49
CA HIS A 247 13.13 -6.43 16.81
C HIS A 247 14.26 -6.20 17.83
N ARG A 248 15.00 -7.24 18.21
CA ARG A 248 16.09 -7.14 19.21
C ARG A 248 17.32 -6.38 18.71
N GLY A 249 17.44 -6.17 17.41
CA GLY A 249 18.59 -5.46 16.84
C GLY A 249 18.65 -5.49 15.32
N MET A 250 19.36 -4.50 14.78
CA MET A 250 19.62 -4.39 13.34
C MET A 250 20.64 -5.42 12.90
N ARG A 251 20.37 -6.11 11.79
CA ARG A 251 21.28 -7.10 11.17
C ARG A 251 21.05 -7.14 9.67
N LEU A 252 21.87 -7.90 8.95
CA LEU A 252 21.52 -8.33 7.59
C LEU A 252 20.60 -9.56 7.69
N PRO A 253 19.69 -9.79 6.74
CA PRO A 253 18.68 -10.84 6.87
C PRO A 253 19.29 -12.26 6.93
N LYS A 254 20.43 -12.49 6.27
CA LYS A 254 21.14 -13.78 6.36
C LYS A 254 21.75 -14.06 7.74
N LEU A 255 21.87 -13.04 8.60
CA LEU A 255 22.45 -13.12 9.93
C LEU A 255 21.37 -13.17 11.02
N ASP A 256 20.11 -13.39 10.65
CA ASP A 256 19.01 -13.43 11.60
C ASP A 256 18.92 -14.76 12.36
N SER A 257 19.41 -14.77 13.61
CA SER A 257 19.39 -15.93 14.50
C SER A 257 18.59 -15.71 15.79
N PHE A 258 17.63 -14.78 15.82
CA PHE A 258 17.01 -14.28 17.06
C PHE A 258 16.03 -15.24 17.74
N TYR A 259 15.70 -16.36 17.11
CA TYR A 259 14.68 -17.29 17.60
C TYR A 259 15.21 -18.41 18.50
N GLY A 260 16.54 -18.45 18.74
CA GLY A 260 17.17 -19.43 19.63
C GLY A 260 17.31 -20.83 19.03
N ARG A 261 17.17 -20.96 17.70
CA ARG A 261 17.21 -22.22 16.95
C ARG A 261 18.06 -22.10 15.69
N GLY A 262 19.28 -21.57 15.85
CA GLY A 262 20.10 -21.17 14.71
C GLY A 262 19.36 -20.14 13.87
N TYR A 263 19.14 -20.44 12.59
CA TYR A 263 18.47 -19.57 11.62
C TYR A 263 17.01 -19.98 11.32
N GLU A 264 16.45 -20.94 12.07
CA GLU A 264 15.05 -21.31 11.92
C GLU A 264 14.12 -20.27 12.57
N ARG A 265 13.00 -19.98 11.92
CA ARG A 265 11.99 -19.03 12.40
C ARG A 265 10.63 -19.73 12.61
N PRO A 266 9.83 -19.30 13.60
CA PRO A 266 8.53 -19.90 13.89
C PRO A 266 7.53 -19.61 12.76
N VAL A 267 6.65 -20.57 12.49
CA VAL A 267 5.52 -20.42 11.55
C VAL A 267 4.23 -20.68 12.31
N TYR A 268 3.43 -19.64 12.46
CA TYR A 268 2.20 -19.68 13.26
C TYR A 268 1.04 -20.19 12.43
N PHE A 269 0.43 -21.29 12.89
CA PHE A 269 -0.73 -21.89 12.24
C PHE A 269 -1.95 -20.96 12.31
N LEU A 270 -2.78 -20.97 11.26
CA LEU A 270 -4.06 -20.26 11.20
C LEU A 270 -5.14 -21.05 11.94
N THR A 271 -5.08 -21.04 13.28
CA THR A 271 -5.99 -21.83 14.14
C THR A 271 -7.44 -21.33 14.11
N GLY A 272 -7.63 -20.04 13.84
CA GLY A 272 -8.89 -19.34 14.09
C GLY A 272 -9.23 -19.16 15.57
N LYS A 273 -8.24 -19.30 16.47
CA LYS A 273 -8.38 -19.12 17.92
C LYS A 273 -7.33 -18.12 18.43
N PRO A 274 -7.57 -17.47 19.58
CA PRO A 274 -6.60 -16.59 20.22
C PRO A 274 -5.20 -17.23 20.35
N GLN A 275 -4.16 -16.50 19.91
CA GLN A 275 -2.75 -16.86 20.00
C GLN A 275 -1.96 -15.81 20.81
N GLN A 276 -0.68 -16.05 21.07
CA GLN A 276 0.12 -15.18 21.94
C GLN A 276 0.18 -13.71 21.49
N GLN A 277 0.01 -12.79 22.44
CA GLN A 277 0.25 -11.34 22.32
C GLN A 277 0.96 -10.86 23.59
N GLY A 278 2.29 -10.96 23.60
CA GLY A 278 3.11 -10.69 24.77
C GLY A 278 2.70 -11.58 25.94
N LYS A 279 2.14 -10.97 26.99
CA LYS A 279 1.66 -11.65 28.22
C LYS A 279 0.19 -12.07 28.16
N LYS A 280 -0.52 -11.78 27.06
CA LYS A 280 -1.96 -12.07 26.88
C LYS A 280 -2.16 -12.88 25.60
N LEU A 281 -3.42 -13.18 25.29
CA LEU A 281 -3.82 -13.71 24.00
C LEU A 281 -4.40 -12.58 23.13
N ASN A 282 -4.18 -12.69 21.82
CA ASN A 282 -4.77 -11.81 20.81
C ASN A 282 -6.29 -12.05 20.68
N LEU A 283 -6.96 -11.21 19.89
CA LEU A 283 -8.42 -11.21 19.79
C LEU A 283 -8.94 -12.03 18.60
N THR A 284 -8.16 -12.98 18.08
CA THR A 284 -8.56 -13.84 16.96
C THR A 284 -9.91 -14.51 17.24
N THR A 285 -10.85 -14.40 16.31
CA THR A 285 -12.21 -14.97 16.41
C THR A 285 -12.48 -16.05 15.36
N GLY A 286 -11.65 -16.11 14.31
CA GLY A 286 -11.82 -17.07 13.23
C GLY A 286 -10.64 -17.03 12.25
N ALA A 287 -10.79 -17.72 11.13
CA ALA A 287 -9.74 -17.84 10.12
C ALA A 287 -10.14 -17.24 8.76
N ALA A 288 -11.38 -16.76 8.64
CA ALA A 288 -11.96 -16.35 7.36
C ALA A 288 -11.18 -15.22 6.68
N SER A 289 -10.79 -14.17 7.41
CA SER A 289 -9.98 -13.06 6.86
C SER A 289 -8.74 -13.53 6.07
N THR A 290 -7.84 -14.27 6.71
CA THR A 290 -6.61 -14.79 6.09
C THR A 290 -6.89 -15.83 4.99
N ALA A 291 -7.81 -16.77 5.24
CA ALA A 291 -8.16 -17.82 4.27
C ALA A 291 -8.80 -17.26 2.98
N ALA A 292 -9.58 -16.20 3.11
CA ALA A 292 -10.18 -15.50 1.98
C ALA A 292 -9.14 -14.72 1.17
N LYS A 293 -8.12 -14.14 1.81
CA LYS A 293 -6.99 -13.49 1.12
C LYS A 293 -6.16 -14.49 0.29
N PHE A 294 -5.95 -15.72 0.78
CA PHE A 294 -5.41 -16.81 -0.06
C PHE A 294 -6.31 -17.07 -1.28
N THR A 295 -7.62 -17.20 -1.04
CA THR A 295 -8.60 -17.51 -2.08
C THR A 295 -8.56 -16.49 -3.21
N SER A 296 -8.64 -15.20 -2.87
CA SER A 296 -8.69 -14.12 -3.87
C SER A 296 -7.39 -14.04 -4.67
N ALA A 297 -6.23 -14.10 -4.02
CA ALA A 297 -4.93 -14.07 -4.69
C ALA A 297 -4.77 -15.24 -5.67
N PHE A 298 -5.02 -16.46 -5.22
CA PHE A 298 -4.93 -17.65 -6.08
C PHE A 298 -5.97 -17.69 -7.19
N ALA A 299 -7.20 -17.23 -6.92
CA ALA A 299 -8.24 -17.17 -7.93
C ALA A 299 -7.85 -16.17 -9.05
N LEU A 300 -7.38 -14.99 -8.69
CA LEU A 300 -6.93 -14.03 -9.71
C LEU A 300 -5.69 -14.53 -10.45
N GLY A 301 -4.77 -15.21 -9.76
CA GLY A 301 -3.62 -15.87 -10.37
C GLY A 301 -4.01 -16.91 -11.42
N HIS A 302 -4.95 -17.80 -11.09
CA HIS A 302 -5.46 -18.79 -12.05
C HIS A 302 -6.08 -18.12 -13.28
N GLN A 303 -6.85 -17.05 -13.10
CA GLN A 303 -7.46 -16.32 -14.22
C GLN A 303 -6.40 -15.81 -15.21
N LEU A 304 -5.28 -15.30 -14.71
CA LEU A 304 -4.21 -14.71 -15.53
C LEU A 304 -3.27 -15.76 -16.12
N LEU A 305 -3.06 -16.88 -15.44
CA LEU A 305 -2.04 -17.87 -15.81
C LEU A 305 -2.59 -19.12 -16.51
N ARG A 306 -3.91 -19.37 -16.52
CA ARG A 306 -4.52 -20.59 -17.09
C ARG A 306 -4.13 -20.90 -18.54
N ASN A 307 -3.77 -19.89 -19.34
CA ASN A 307 -3.40 -20.03 -20.74
C ASN A 307 -1.87 -20.03 -20.98
N THR A 308 -1.06 -19.77 -19.96
CA THR A 308 0.40 -19.61 -20.08
C THR A 308 1.18 -20.59 -19.19
N ASP A 309 0.60 -21.02 -18.06
CA ASP A 309 1.15 -22.02 -17.14
C ASP A 309 -0.01 -22.83 -16.53
N THR A 310 -0.59 -23.73 -17.33
CA THR A 310 -1.80 -24.47 -16.97
C THR A 310 -1.60 -25.36 -15.74
N THR A 311 -0.44 -26.00 -15.58
CA THR A 311 -0.15 -26.85 -14.41
C THR A 311 -0.14 -26.04 -13.13
N TYR A 312 0.55 -24.89 -13.12
CA TYR A 312 0.55 -24.00 -11.96
C TYR A 312 -0.83 -23.40 -11.71
N ALA A 313 -1.53 -22.97 -12.77
CA ALA A 313 -2.85 -22.37 -12.67
C ALA A 313 -3.88 -23.32 -12.06
N GLU A 314 -3.87 -24.62 -12.42
CA GLU A 314 -4.76 -25.61 -11.81
C GLU A 314 -4.40 -25.91 -10.35
N LEU A 315 -3.11 -25.91 -9.98
CA LEU A 315 -2.69 -26.03 -8.59
C LEU A 315 -3.26 -24.89 -7.74
N ILE A 316 -3.05 -23.63 -8.14
CA ILE A 316 -3.56 -22.48 -7.39
C ILE A 316 -5.10 -22.41 -7.43
N ARG A 317 -5.75 -22.89 -8.50
CA ARG A 317 -7.22 -23.03 -8.53
C ARG A 317 -7.72 -24.02 -7.48
N LYS A 318 -7.07 -25.18 -7.33
CA LYS A 318 -7.43 -26.12 -6.25
C LYS A 318 -7.24 -25.47 -4.87
N LYS A 319 -6.13 -24.76 -4.68
CA LYS A 319 -5.79 -24.08 -3.43
C LYS A 319 -6.73 -22.92 -3.10
N SER A 320 -7.27 -22.21 -4.09
CA SER A 320 -8.28 -21.18 -3.84
C SER A 320 -9.60 -21.79 -3.33
N LEU A 321 -10.02 -22.92 -3.88
CA LEU A 321 -11.23 -23.62 -3.46
C LEU A 321 -11.13 -24.18 -2.04
N SER A 322 -10.02 -24.87 -1.71
CA SER A 322 -9.78 -25.36 -0.35
C SER A 322 -9.68 -24.21 0.65
N ALA A 323 -9.06 -23.09 0.26
CA ALA A 323 -8.94 -21.95 1.13
C ALA A 323 -10.27 -21.28 1.46
N TYR A 324 -11.14 -21.15 0.46
CA TYR A 324 -12.48 -20.62 0.69
C TYR A 324 -13.30 -21.51 1.63
N ALA A 325 -13.23 -22.83 1.45
CA ALA A 325 -13.89 -23.77 2.34
C ALA A 325 -13.35 -23.68 3.78
N TYR A 326 -12.02 -23.52 3.94
CA TYR A 326 -11.39 -23.32 5.24
C TYR A 326 -11.92 -22.05 5.94
N GLY A 327 -11.99 -20.93 5.21
CA GLY A 327 -12.53 -19.66 5.73
C GLY A 327 -14.02 -19.73 6.04
N LYS A 328 -14.83 -20.28 5.14
CA LYS A 328 -16.29 -20.41 5.30
C LYS A 328 -16.67 -21.25 6.53
N SER A 329 -15.89 -22.28 6.85
CA SER A 329 -16.12 -23.12 8.04
C SER A 329 -15.65 -22.49 9.36
N ARG A 330 -14.90 -21.37 9.32
CA ARG A 330 -14.30 -20.70 10.49
C ARG A 330 -14.49 -19.18 10.38
N PRO A 331 -15.74 -18.69 10.43
CA PRO A 331 -16.04 -17.26 10.30
C PRO A 331 -15.34 -16.45 11.39
N GLY A 332 -14.91 -15.24 11.05
CA GLY A 332 -14.16 -14.36 11.94
C GLY A 332 -12.78 -13.99 11.40
N TYR A 333 -12.05 -13.20 12.17
CA TYR A 333 -10.77 -12.63 11.78
C TYR A 333 -9.61 -13.25 12.57
N ALA A 334 -8.43 -13.24 11.96
CA ALA A 334 -7.19 -13.71 12.56
C ALA A 334 -6.23 -12.53 12.78
N GLN A 335 -5.72 -12.41 14.00
CA GLN A 335 -4.67 -11.47 14.35
C GLN A 335 -3.31 -12.17 14.33
N THR A 336 -2.25 -11.38 14.16
CA THR A 336 -0.88 -11.92 14.25
C THR A 336 -0.53 -12.25 15.69
N ALA A 337 0.50 -13.08 15.86
CA ALA A 337 1.08 -13.42 17.14
C ALA A 337 2.30 -12.56 17.45
N SER A 338 2.52 -12.27 18.72
CA SER A 338 3.70 -11.57 19.23
C SER A 338 4.12 -12.16 20.58
N VAL A 339 5.43 -12.28 20.78
CA VAL A 339 6.05 -12.92 21.95
C VAL A 339 6.51 -11.88 22.98
N LEU A 340 7.12 -10.76 22.57
CA LEU A 340 7.75 -9.82 23.49
C LEU A 340 6.86 -8.60 23.78
N SER A 341 6.21 -8.08 22.75
CA SER A 341 5.46 -6.83 22.78
C SER A 341 3.94 -7.09 22.77
N PRO A 342 3.12 -6.06 23.05
CA PRO A 342 1.68 -6.16 22.87
C PRO A 342 1.24 -5.85 21.42
N TYR A 343 2.15 -5.62 20.47
CA TYR A 343 1.79 -5.17 19.12
C TYR A 343 1.51 -6.35 18.18
N VAL A 344 0.40 -6.27 17.46
CA VAL A 344 -0.05 -7.24 16.45
C VAL A 344 -0.71 -6.49 15.30
N TYR A 345 -0.90 -7.16 14.17
CA TYR A 345 -1.88 -6.75 13.17
C TYR A 345 -3.24 -7.10 13.75
N ALA A 346 -3.91 -6.05 14.22
CA ALA A 346 -5.08 -6.14 15.07
C ALA A 346 -6.36 -6.25 14.25
N GLU A 347 -6.33 -7.04 13.18
CA GLU A 347 -7.47 -7.26 12.28
C GLU A 347 -8.75 -7.56 13.06
N GLN A 348 -9.85 -6.97 12.63
CA GLN A 348 -11.20 -7.11 13.18
C GLN A 348 -12.27 -7.19 12.09
N ASN A 349 -11.85 -7.27 10.82
CA ASN A 349 -12.70 -7.47 9.67
C ASN A 349 -12.35 -8.78 8.94
N TRP A 350 -13.34 -9.33 8.27
CA TRP A 350 -13.20 -10.55 7.46
C TRP A 350 -14.27 -10.66 6.37
N THR A 351 -15.29 -9.81 6.42
CA THR A 351 -16.43 -9.85 5.50
C THR A 351 -16.07 -9.34 4.12
N ASP A 352 -15.27 -8.27 4.04
CA ASP A 352 -14.65 -7.77 2.81
C ASP A 352 -13.80 -8.82 2.12
N ASP A 353 -12.96 -9.53 2.88
CA ASP A 353 -12.11 -10.58 2.33
C ASP A 353 -12.96 -11.71 1.76
N MET A 354 -13.94 -12.21 2.53
CA MET A 354 -14.82 -13.29 2.10
C MET A 354 -15.71 -12.88 0.92
N GLU A 355 -16.13 -11.60 0.85
CA GLU A 355 -16.83 -11.06 -0.32
C GLU A 355 -15.95 -11.13 -1.57
N LEU A 356 -14.71 -10.63 -1.48
CA LEU A 356 -13.76 -10.67 -2.59
C LEU A 356 -13.45 -12.11 -3.03
N ALA A 357 -13.25 -13.01 -2.07
CA ALA A 357 -13.00 -14.42 -2.32
C ALA A 357 -14.19 -15.08 -3.05
N ALA A 358 -15.41 -14.88 -2.55
CA ALA A 358 -16.62 -15.43 -3.14
C ALA A 358 -16.88 -14.85 -4.55
N ALA A 359 -16.72 -13.54 -4.74
CA ALA A 359 -16.85 -12.91 -6.06
C ALA A 359 -15.81 -13.45 -7.05
N SER A 360 -14.57 -13.65 -6.59
CA SER A 360 -13.48 -14.22 -7.40
C SER A 360 -13.78 -15.66 -7.81
N LEU A 361 -14.27 -16.50 -6.91
CA LEU A 361 -14.64 -17.89 -7.24
C LEU A 361 -15.87 -17.93 -8.15
N PHE A 362 -16.89 -17.10 -7.93
CA PHE A 362 -18.03 -17.00 -8.85
C PHE A 362 -17.57 -16.62 -10.26
N ALA A 363 -16.64 -15.67 -10.38
CA ALA A 363 -16.10 -15.27 -11.67
C ALA A 363 -15.49 -16.45 -12.44
N GLN A 364 -14.85 -17.39 -11.72
CA GLN A 364 -14.21 -18.57 -12.27
C GLN A 364 -15.17 -19.73 -12.56
N THR A 365 -15.98 -20.13 -11.58
CA THR A 365 -16.75 -21.39 -11.62
C THR A 365 -18.17 -21.20 -12.14
N LYS A 366 -18.71 -19.97 -12.05
CA LYS A 366 -20.12 -19.65 -12.29
C LYS A 366 -21.10 -20.36 -11.33
N GLU A 367 -20.62 -20.97 -10.25
CA GLU A 367 -21.47 -21.61 -9.25
C GLU A 367 -22.24 -20.56 -8.45
N LYS A 368 -23.57 -20.68 -8.44
CA LYS A 368 -24.46 -19.66 -7.88
C LYS A 368 -24.31 -19.47 -6.37
N ASP A 369 -23.79 -20.46 -5.65
CA ASP A 369 -23.61 -20.36 -4.21
C ASP A 369 -22.51 -19.36 -3.83
N TYR A 370 -21.44 -19.25 -4.62
CA TYR A 370 -20.45 -18.19 -4.44
C TYR A 370 -21.03 -16.80 -4.69
N LEU A 371 -21.91 -16.64 -5.69
CA LEU A 371 -22.61 -15.36 -5.90
C LEU A 371 -23.50 -15.00 -4.71
N LYS A 372 -24.25 -15.97 -4.16
CA LYS A 372 -25.10 -15.75 -2.97
C LYS A 372 -24.27 -15.36 -1.76
N ASP A 373 -23.14 -16.04 -1.54
CA ASP A 373 -22.21 -15.73 -0.46
C ASP A 373 -21.65 -14.31 -0.60
N ALA A 374 -21.14 -13.95 -1.77
CA ALA A 374 -20.61 -12.61 -2.05
C ALA A 374 -21.67 -11.51 -1.77
N GLU A 375 -22.90 -11.69 -2.26
CA GLU A 375 -24.00 -10.76 -2.00
C GLU A 375 -24.41 -10.68 -0.51
N ALA A 376 -24.21 -11.77 0.25
CA ALA A 376 -24.47 -11.78 1.68
C ALA A 376 -23.38 -11.01 2.45
N PHE A 377 -22.11 -11.21 2.11
CA PHE A 377 -20.99 -10.48 2.71
C PHE A 377 -21.03 -8.99 2.37
N ALA A 378 -21.36 -8.63 1.13
CA ALA A 378 -21.57 -7.23 0.73
C ALA A 378 -22.61 -6.48 1.57
N LYS A 379 -23.63 -7.20 2.06
CA LYS A 379 -24.67 -6.61 2.92
C LYS A 379 -24.24 -6.49 4.38
N GLN A 380 -23.32 -7.34 4.83
CA GLN A 380 -22.75 -7.28 6.18
C GLN A 380 -21.82 -6.07 6.32
N GLU A 381 -21.02 -5.80 5.29
CA GLU A 381 -20.11 -4.64 5.25
C GLU A 381 -20.41 -3.72 4.07
N LYS A 382 -21.47 -2.92 4.22
CA LYS A 382 -21.84 -1.90 3.21
C LYS A 382 -20.82 -0.77 3.13
N ILE A 383 -20.07 -0.50 4.20
CA ILE A 383 -19.07 0.55 4.24
C ILE A 383 -17.89 0.00 5.01
N THR A 384 -16.71 0.05 4.42
CA THR A 384 -15.49 -0.36 5.11
C THR A 384 -15.33 0.43 6.40
N PRO A 385 -15.22 -0.22 7.58
CA PRO A 385 -15.40 0.42 8.88
C PRO A 385 -14.48 1.63 9.14
N TRP A 386 -13.31 1.63 8.49
CA TRP A 386 -12.32 2.70 8.52
C TRP A 386 -12.79 4.04 7.92
N LEU A 387 -13.63 3.99 6.88
CA LEU A 387 -13.96 5.15 6.05
C LEU A 387 -14.79 6.18 6.83
N GLY A 388 -14.15 7.27 7.23
CA GLY A 388 -14.76 8.37 8.00
C GLY A 388 -14.38 8.39 9.48
N LYS A 389 -13.64 7.40 9.99
CA LYS A 389 -13.16 7.38 11.38
C LYS A 389 -12.00 8.34 11.61
N ASP A 390 -11.75 8.65 12.88
CA ASP A 390 -10.63 9.51 13.33
C ASP A 390 -9.51 8.71 14.00
N THR A 391 -9.78 7.47 14.38
CA THR A 391 -8.83 6.57 15.04
C THR A 391 -9.05 5.14 14.56
N ALA A 392 -7.98 4.35 14.56
CA ALA A 392 -8.02 2.89 14.42
C ALA A 392 -6.77 2.29 15.08
N ALA A 393 -6.88 1.04 15.48
CA ALA A 393 -5.71 0.24 15.82
C ALA A 393 -4.90 -0.15 14.56
N HIS A 394 -3.66 -0.57 14.76
CA HIS A 394 -2.78 -0.99 13.68
C HIS A 394 -3.38 -2.18 12.91
N TYR A 395 -3.62 -2.03 11.61
CA TYR A 395 -4.27 -3.03 10.75
C TYR A 395 -5.67 -3.47 11.20
N GLN A 396 -6.42 -2.64 11.93
CA GLN A 396 -7.71 -3.06 12.51
C GLN A 396 -8.76 -3.52 11.49
N TRP A 397 -8.73 -2.99 10.27
CA TRP A 397 -9.70 -3.26 9.22
C TRP A 397 -8.99 -3.37 7.87
N TYR A 398 -7.92 -4.17 7.80
CA TYR A 398 -7.09 -4.28 6.61
C TYR A 398 -7.75 -5.21 5.56
N PRO A 399 -7.93 -4.78 4.30
CA PRO A 399 -7.04 -3.89 3.55
C PRO A 399 -7.51 -2.43 3.41
N PHE A 400 -8.32 -1.94 4.36
CA PHE A 400 -8.83 -0.55 4.46
C PHE A 400 -9.79 -0.10 3.35
N ILE A 401 -10.00 -0.95 2.35
CA ILE A 401 -11.02 -0.86 1.31
C ILE A 401 -11.60 -2.25 1.12
N ASN A 402 -12.88 -2.36 0.76
CA ASN A 402 -13.46 -3.64 0.39
C ASN A 402 -13.41 -3.78 -1.13
N GLN A 403 -12.45 -4.51 -1.70
CA GLN A 403 -12.36 -4.76 -3.16
C GLN A 403 -13.45 -5.72 -3.67
N GLY A 404 -14.08 -6.48 -2.77
CA GLY A 404 -15.20 -7.38 -3.06
C GLY A 404 -16.36 -6.66 -3.73
N HIS A 405 -16.72 -5.45 -3.25
CA HIS A 405 -17.78 -4.64 -3.87
C HIS A 405 -17.50 -4.40 -5.36
N TYR A 406 -16.26 -4.11 -5.74
CA TYR A 406 -15.89 -3.81 -7.13
C TYR A 406 -15.99 -5.06 -8.00
N GLU A 407 -15.40 -6.16 -7.54
CA GLU A 407 -15.40 -7.43 -8.25
C GLU A 407 -16.83 -7.99 -8.40
N LEU A 408 -17.64 -7.93 -7.33
CA LEU A 408 -19.03 -8.38 -7.35
C LEU A 408 -19.91 -7.50 -8.23
N ALA A 409 -19.71 -6.18 -8.24
CA ALA A 409 -20.48 -5.26 -9.08
C ALA A 409 -20.32 -5.57 -10.57
N LYS A 410 -19.12 -5.97 -11.03
CA LYS A 410 -18.87 -6.38 -12.42
C LYS A 410 -19.64 -7.64 -12.83
N LEU A 411 -19.99 -8.49 -11.87
CA LEU A 411 -20.63 -9.79 -12.09
C LEU A 411 -22.15 -9.75 -11.84
N SER A 412 -22.67 -8.59 -11.42
CA SER A 412 -24.04 -8.43 -10.93
C SER A 412 -25.01 -7.90 -12.00
N SER A 413 -26.29 -8.19 -11.84
CA SER A 413 -27.35 -7.54 -12.64
C SER A 413 -27.38 -6.03 -12.38
N SER A 414 -27.91 -5.23 -13.32
CA SER A 414 -27.89 -3.76 -13.21
C SER A 414 -28.49 -3.21 -11.91
N LYS A 415 -29.53 -3.85 -11.36
CA LYS A 415 -30.12 -3.46 -10.07
C LYS A 415 -29.14 -3.69 -8.91
N LYS A 416 -28.52 -4.88 -8.86
CA LYS A 416 -27.55 -5.24 -7.81
C LYS A 416 -26.26 -4.45 -7.94
N GLN A 417 -25.77 -4.25 -9.17
CA GLN A 417 -24.61 -3.40 -9.45
C GLN A 417 -24.80 -1.97 -8.92
N LYS A 418 -25.96 -1.34 -9.16
CA LYS A 418 -26.27 -0.01 -8.59
C LYS A 418 -26.28 0.00 -7.06
N GLN A 419 -26.81 -1.07 -6.44
CA GLN A 419 -26.80 -1.21 -4.99
C GLN A 419 -25.36 -1.31 -4.44
N ILE A 420 -24.55 -2.21 -5.00
CA ILE A 420 -23.17 -2.48 -4.55
C ILE A 420 -22.26 -1.25 -4.81
N THR A 421 -22.34 -0.63 -5.98
CA THR A 421 -21.60 0.62 -6.24
C THR A 421 -22.06 1.77 -5.32
N GLY A 422 -23.31 1.74 -4.87
CA GLY A 422 -23.83 2.64 -3.84
C GLY A 422 -23.11 2.52 -2.49
N TYR A 423 -22.67 1.33 -2.12
CA TYR A 423 -21.88 1.07 -0.90
C TYR A 423 -20.52 1.77 -0.95
N TYR A 424 -19.77 1.62 -2.03
CA TYR A 424 -18.55 2.41 -2.25
C TYR A 424 -18.79 3.91 -2.22
N LYS A 425 -19.82 4.38 -2.93
CA LYS A 425 -20.11 5.81 -3.00
C LYS A 425 -20.37 6.39 -1.60
N GLN A 426 -21.03 5.65 -0.72
CA GLN A 426 -21.24 6.07 0.68
C GLN A 426 -19.92 6.21 1.43
N GLY A 427 -19.02 5.22 1.35
CA GLY A 427 -17.70 5.29 1.98
C GLY A 427 -16.82 6.42 1.44
N ILE A 428 -16.76 6.57 0.12
CA ILE A 428 -16.03 7.68 -0.54
C ILE A 428 -16.58 9.02 -0.07
N ASN A 429 -17.90 9.18 -0.03
CA ASN A 429 -18.54 10.41 0.44
C ASN A 429 -18.24 10.70 1.92
N ALA A 430 -18.16 9.68 2.77
CA ALA A 430 -17.80 9.84 4.17
C ALA A 430 -16.39 10.45 4.32
N VAL A 431 -15.41 9.92 3.58
CA VAL A 431 -14.05 10.47 3.55
C VAL A 431 -14.03 11.86 2.90
N TRP A 432 -14.73 12.04 1.78
CA TRP A 432 -14.77 13.31 1.06
C TRP A 432 -15.36 14.46 1.90
N ASN A 433 -16.40 14.17 2.68
CA ASN A 433 -17.02 15.18 3.55
C ASN A 433 -16.07 15.77 4.59
N LYS A 434 -15.05 15.00 5.01
CA LYS A 434 -13.95 15.45 5.86
C LYS A 434 -12.84 16.11 5.04
N ALA A 435 -12.42 15.45 3.96
CA ALA A 435 -11.34 15.92 3.08
C ALA A 435 -11.59 17.32 2.52
N LYS A 436 -12.81 17.59 2.04
CA LYS A 436 -13.17 18.85 1.36
C LYS A 436 -13.06 20.10 2.25
N GLN A 437 -12.77 19.93 3.54
CA GLN A 437 -12.62 21.04 4.50
C GLN A 437 -11.17 21.54 4.61
N ASN A 438 -10.18 20.90 3.97
CA ASN A 438 -8.78 21.35 4.00
C ASN A 438 -8.13 21.36 2.61
N ALA A 439 -7.12 22.21 2.44
CA ALA A 439 -6.47 22.41 1.14
C ALA A 439 -5.76 21.17 0.58
N PHE A 440 -5.42 20.19 1.43
CA PHE A 440 -4.77 18.95 1.01
C PHE A 440 -5.76 17.83 0.68
N PHE A 441 -7.07 18.04 0.86
CA PHE A 441 -8.10 17.02 0.74
C PHE A 441 -7.81 15.76 1.56
N ARG A 442 -7.25 15.94 2.75
CA ARG A 442 -6.99 14.85 3.67
C ARG A 442 -8.24 14.52 4.48
N GLY A 443 -8.85 13.36 4.23
CA GLY A 443 -10.07 12.90 4.93
C GLY A 443 -9.87 11.69 5.84
N VAL A 444 -8.69 11.06 5.79
CA VAL A 444 -8.31 9.92 6.64
C VAL A 444 -7.35 10.40 7.75
N PRO A 445 -7.42 9.82 8.96
CA PRO A 445 -6.63 10.30 10.08
C PRO A 445 -5.15 9.92 9.95
N PHE A 446 -4.29 10.73 10.56
CA PHE A 446 -2.84 10.49 10.61
C PHE A 446 -2.51 9.45 11.68
N ILE A 447 -2.62 8.19 11.29
CA ILE A 447 -2.17 7.05 12.09
C ILE A 447 -1.05 6.30 11.35
N TRP A 448 -0.52 5.25 11.98
CA TRP A 448 0.43 4.34 11.35
C TRP A 448 -0.15 3.80 10.04
N CYS A 449 0.62 3.88 8.94
CA CYS A 449 0.24 3.45 7.59
C CYS A 449 -0.86 4.29 6.93
N SER A 450 -1.00 5.56 7.30
CA SER A 450 -2.05 6.43 6.74
C SER A 450 -1.78 7.00 5.35
N ASN A 451 -0.59 6.80 4.78
CA ASN A 451 -0.32 7.09 3.36
C ASN A 451 -0.92 5.98 2.51
#